data_AF-A0A815YFQ8-F1
#
_entry.id   AF-A0A815YFQ8-F1
#
_cell.length_a   1.000
_cell.length_b   1.000
_cell.length_c   1.000
_cell.angle_alpha   90.00
_cell.angle_beta   90.00
_cell.angle_gamma   90.00
#
_symmetry.space_group_name_H-M   'P 1'
#
loop_
_entity.id
_entity.type
_entity.pdbx_description
1 polymer ?
#
loop_
_entity_poly.entity_id
_entity_poly.type
_entity_poly.pdbx_seq_one_letter_code
_entity_poly.pdbx_strand_id
1 'polypeptide(L)'
;MSTNPSCGVRAPAIIYSCLLKNNSDAEVTIQIEFTGFEGHHHEIADIELAKGEEQLIDEKEFEHGEHNTKYRKGVDCIRVKKFDGTTIELKKPFDGVTSPKKKWIFEITNDSIKSIDPEKQ
;
A
#
# COMPACT_ATOMS: atom_id res chain seq x y z
N MET A 1 34.84 10.83 -26.74
CA MET A 1 34.35 9.64 -26.01
C MET A 1 33.12 10.10 -25.24
N SER A 2 31.94 9.64 -25.62
CA SER A 2 30.69 10.02 -24.94
C SER A 2 30.44 9.02 -23.83
N THR A 3 30.58 9.45 -22.57
CA THR A 3 30.13 8.68 -21.42
C THR A 3 28.62 8.76 -21.38
N ASN A 4 27.92 7.72 -21.84
CA ASN A 4 26.49 7.57 -21.57
C ASN A 4 26.32 7.54 -20.05
N PRO A 5 25.57 8.47 -19.42
CA PRO A 5 25.14 8.27 -18.06
C PRO A 5 24.19 7.08 -18.12
N SER A 6 24.63 5.93 -17.61
CA SER A 6 23.74 4.86 -17.19
C SER A 6 22.82 5.48 -16.15
N CYS A 7 21.66 5.96 -16.62
CA CYS A 7 20.60 6.48 -15.78
C CYS A 7 20.19 5.31 -14.88
N GLY A 8 20.67 5.32 -13.64
CA GLY A 8 20.28 4.35 -12.64
C GLY A 8 18.78 4.48 -12.47
N VAL A 9 18.02 3.58 -13.08
CA VAL A 9 16.57 3.55 -12.95
C VAL A 9 16.31 3.31 -11.47
N ARG A 10 15.90 4.35 -10.75
CA ARG A 10 15.52 4.23 -9.35
C ARG A 10 14.41 3.19 -9.30
N ALA A 11 14.65 2.10 -8.56
CA ALA A 11 13.67 1.05 -8.42
C ALA A 11 12.33 1.67 -7.94
N PRO A 12 11.19 1.24 -8.50
CA PRO A 12 9.92 1.88 -8.21
C PRO A 12 9.57 1.68 -6.72
N ALA A 13 9.12 2.75 -6.07
CA ALA A 13 8.69 2.76 -4.68
C ALA A 13 7.29 2.13 -4.56
N ILE A 14 7.22 0.80 -4.59
CA ILE A 14 5.98 0.02 -4.61
C ILE A 14 5.86 -0.83 -3.35
N ILE A 15 4.68 -0.85 -2.75
CA ILE A 15 4.32 -1.81 -1.71
C ILE A 15 3.44 -2.89 -2.33
N TYR A 16 3.83 -4.16 -2.23
CA TYR A 16 3.03 -5.28 -2.76
C TYR A 16 2.11 -5.92 -1.72
N SER A 17 2.46 -5.82 -0.44
CA SER A 17 1.67 -6.33 0.68
C SER A 17 1.91 -5.47 1.91
N CYS A 18 0.93 -5.41 2.82
CA CYS A 18 1.01 -4.53 3.98
C CYS A 18 0.36 -5.12 5.24
N LEU A 19 0.81 -4.64 6.40
CA LEU A 19 0.19 -4.88 7.70
C LEU A 19 -0.53 -3.60 8.12
N LEU A 20 -1.85 -3.69 8.25
CA LEU A 20 -2.69 -2.61 8.77
C LEU A 20 -2.72 -2.75 10.30
N LYS A 21 -2.53 -1.64 11.01
CA LYS A 21 -2.66 -1.60 12.49
C LYS A 21 -3.63 -0.50 12.88
N ASN A 22 -4.72 -0.85 13.55
CA ASN A 22 -5.66 0.13 14.07
C ASN A 22 -5.25 0.58 15.49
N ASN A 23 -4.51 1.68 15.57
CA ASN A 23 -4.15 2.35 16.82
C ASN A 23 -5.11 3.51 17.15
N SER A 24 -6.25 3.61 16.46
CA SER A 24 -7.29 4.59 16.81
C SER A 24 -8.08 4.14 18.03
N ASP A 25 -8.97 5.01 18.53
CA ASP A 25 -9.80 4.73 19.70
C ASP A 25 -11.10 3.97 19.38
N ALA A 26 -11.38 3.70 18.11
CA ALA A 26 -12.59 3.07 17.62
C ALA A 26 -12.31 2.04 16.51
N GLU A 27 -13.35 1.30 16.11
CA GLU A 27 -13.32 0.50 14.88
C GLU A 27 -13.25 1.41 13.65
N VAL A 28 -12.56 0.94 12.61
CA VAL A 28 -12.44 1.65 11.34
C VAL A 28 -12.74 0.73 10.17
N THR A 29 -13.29 1.31 9.10
CA THR A 29 -13.38 0.65 7.79
C THR A 29 -12.24 1.16 6.90
N ILE A 30 -11.41 0.27 6.41
CA ILE A 30 -10.24 0.54 5.60
C ILE A 30 -10.49 0.05 4.18
N GLN A 31 -10.31 0.92 3.21
CA GLN A 31 -10.36 0.60 1.79
C GLN A 31 -8.96 0.71 1.21
N ILE A 32 -8.42 -0.39 0.67
CA ILE A 32 -7.13 -0.42 -0.02
C ILE A 32 -7.37 -0.55 -1.52
N GLU A 33 -6.78 0.37 -2.28
CA GLU A 33 -6.73 0.30 -3.73
C GLU A 33 -5.42 -0.35 -4.19
N PHE A 34 -5.56 -1.41 -4.98
CA PHE A 34 -4.48 -2.14 -5.63
C PHE A 34 -4.49 -1.84 -7.13
N THR A 35 -3.33 -1.49 -7.68
CA THR A 35 -3.17 -1.17 -9.09
C THR A 35 -2.06 -2.00 -9.72
N GLY A 36 -2.33 -2.59 -10.89
CA GLY A 36 -1.35 -3.33 -11.68
C GLY A 36 -0.42 -2.44 -12.50
N PHE A 37 0.29 -3.05 -13.44
CA PHE A 37 1.22 -2.36 -14.34
C PHE A 37 0.49 -1.31 -15.19
N GLU A 38 1.11 -0.14 -15.38
CA GLU A 38 0.58 0.98 -16.18
C GLU A 38 -0.82 1.50 -15.77
N GLY A 39 -1.26 1.26 -14.53
CA GLY A 39 -2.60 1.68 -14.10
C GLY A 39 -3.70 0.71 -14.53
N HIS A 40 -3.36 -0.36 -15.24
CA HIS A 40 -4.29 -1.40 -15.63
C HIS A 40 -4.51 -2.38 -14.46
N HIS A 41 -5.70 -2.96 -14.37
CA HIS A 41 -6.09 -3.93 -13.32
C HIS A 41 -6.21 -3.33 -11.91
N HIS A 42 -7.16 -2.40 -11.76
CA HIS A 42 -7.58 -1.84 -10.48
C HIS A 42 -8.43 -2.84 -9.67
N GLU A 43 -8.16 -2.93 -8.37
CA GLU A 43 -8.94 -3.75 -7.44
C GLU A 43 -9.00 -3.08 -6.06
N ILE A 44 -10.17 -3.15 -5.44
CA ILE A 44 -10.40 -2.61 -4.10
C ILE A 44 -10.55 -3.77 -3.11
N ALA A 45 -9.98 -3.61 -1.91
CA ALA A 45 -10.29 -4.44 -0.75
C ALA A 45 -10.85 -3.56 0.36
N ASP A 46 -12.00 -3.94 0.92
CA ASP A 46 -12.58 -3.31 2.11
C ASP A 46 -12.36 -4.22 3.32
N ILE A 47 -11.93 -3.64 4.43
CA ILE A 47 -11.55 -4.31 5.67
C ILE A 47 -12.16 -3.55 6.83
N GLU A 48 -12.76 -4.26 7.78
CA GLU A 48 -13.14 -3.70 9.08
C GLU A 48 -12.09 -4.13 10.09
N LEU A 49 -11.57 -3.18 10.88
CA LEU A 49 -10.50 -3.45 11.84
C LEU A 49 -10.89 -2.85 13.19
N ALA A 50 -11.09 -3.69 14.20
CA ALA A 50 -11.46 -3.21 15.53
C ALA A 50 -10.28 -2.49 16.20
N LYS A 51 -10.56 -1.78 17.28
CA LYS A 51 -9.54 -1.07 18.05
C LYS A 51 -8.43 -2.03 18.51
N GLY A 52 -7.19 -1.67 18.22
CA GLY A 52 -6.00 -2.43 18.63
C GLY A 52 -5.74 -3.68 17.80
N GLU A 53 -6.56 -3.97 16.79
CA GLU A 53 -6.35 -5.09 15.89
C GLU A 53 -5.33 -4.75 14.79
N GLU A 54 -4.75 -5.81 14.26
CA GLU A 54 -3.88 -5.76 13.10
C GLU A 54 -4.28 -6.81 12.08
N GLN A 55 -4.14 -6.47 10.80
CA GLN A 55 -4.46 -7.39 9.71
C GLN A 55 -3.40 -7.32 8.62
N LEU A 56 -2.85 -8.51 8.32
CA LEU A 56 -1.97 -8.68 7.17
C LEU A 56 -2.81 -8.78 5.90
N ILE A 57 -2.44 -7.97 4.92
CA ILE A 57 -3.01 -7.99 3.57
C ILE A 57 -1.93 -8.52 2.63
N ASP A 58 -2.16 -9.73 2.15
CA ASP A 58 -1.27 -10.41 1.22
C ASP A 58 -1.20 -9.73 -0.14
N GLU A 59 -0.17 -10.09 -0.91
CA GLU A 59 0.00 -9.55 -2.25
C GLU A 59 -1.08 -10.04 -3.21
N LYS A 60 -1.48 -9.16 -4.12
CA LYS A 60 -2.44 -9.49 -5.18
C LYS A 60 -1.72 -9.62 -6.51
N GLU A 61 -2.14 -10.59 -7.30
CA GLU A 61 -1.58 -10.87 -8.63
C GLU A 61 -2.65 -10.68 -9.71
N PHE A 62 -2.19 -10.45 -10.94
CA PHE A 62 -3.02 -10.49 -12.14
C PHE A 62 -2.23 -11.11 -13.29
N GLU A 63 -2.94 -11.71 -14.23
CA GLU A 63 -2.35 -12.25 -15.45
C GLU A 63 -2.44 -11.20 -16.57
N HIS A 64 -1.37 -11.06 -17.35
CA HIS A 64 -1.33 -10.14 -18.48
C HIS A 64 -0.54 -10.72 -19.66
N GLY A 65 -1.00 -10.40 -20.87
CA GLY A 65 -0.41 -10.84 -22.14
C GLY A 65 -0.85 -12.24 -22.57
N GLU A 66 -0.48 -12.61 -23.81
CA GLU A 66 -0.88 -13.87 -24.46
C GLU A 66 -0.33 -15.13 -23.75
N HIS A 67 0.70 -14.96 -22.92
CA HIS A 67 1.32 -16.03 -22.15
C HIS A 67 0.85 -16.10 -20.68
N ASN A 68 -0.19 -15.34 -20.30
CA ASN A 68 -0.70 -15.27 -18.92
C ASN A 68 0.41 -15.08 -17.89
N THR A 69 1.35 -14.16 -18.17
CA THR A 69 2.43 -13.87 -17.23
C THR A 69 1.84 -13.23 -15.98
N LYS A 70 2.23 -13.70 -14.80
CA LYS A 70 1.75 -13.19 -13.52
C LYS A 70 2.52 -11.94 -13.12
N TYR A 71 1.78 -10.87 -12.86
CA TYR A 71 2.28 -9.59 -12.37
C TYR A 71 1.67 -9.27 -11.01
N ARG A 72 2.41 -8.52 -10.19
CA ARG A 72 1.95 -8.09 -8.86
C ARG A 72 1.28 -6.73 -8.94
N LYS A 73 0.20 -6.55 -8.17
CA LYS A 73 -0.42 -5.25 -7.94
C LYS A 73 0.28 -4.53 -6.80
N GLY A 74 0.49 -3.23 -6.96
CA GLY A 74 0.96 -2.37 -5.89
C GLY A 74 -0.19 -1.73 -5.13
N VAL A 75 0.00 -1.46 -3.84
CA VAL A 75 -0.87 -0.58 -3.07
C VAL A 75 -0.74 0.84 -3.62
N ASP A 76 -1.87 1.43 -4.01
CA ASP A 76 -1.94 2.76 -4.59
C ASP A 76 -2.41 3.80 -3.57
N CYS A 77 -3.46 3.44 -2.83
CA CYS A 77 -4.17 4.31 -1.92
C CYS A 77 -4.75 3.50 -0.76
N ILE A 78 -4.75 4.10 0.44
CA ILE A 78 -5.44 3.59 1.62
C ILE A 78 -6.38 4.68 2.09
N ARG A 79 -7.68 4.40 2.13
CA ARG A 79 -8.70 5.24 2.73
C ARG A 79 -9.19 4.59 4.00
N VAL A 80 -9.40 5.39 5.03
CA VAL A 80 -9.95 4.93 6.30
C VAL A 80 -11.16 5.78 6.61
N LYS A 81 -12.32 5.14 6.73
CA LYS A 81 -13.54 5.74 7.22
C LYS A 81 -13.70 5.41 8.70
N LYS A 82 -13.86 6.46 9.51
CA LYS A 82 -14.03 6.37 10.96
C LYS A 82 -15.51 6.38 11.33
N PHE A 83 -15.78 6.01 12.58
CA PHE A 83 -17.12 5.96 13.14
C PHE A 83 -17.82 7.33 13.20
N ASP A 84 -17.06 8.40 13.41
CA ASP A 84 -17.56 9.79 13.41
C ASP A 84 -17.94 10.30 12.00
N GLY A 85 -17.73 9.48 10.96
CA GLY A 85 -17.97 9.81 9.56
C GLY A 85 -16.77 10.43 8.84
N THR A 86 -15.67 10.72 9.57
CA THR A 86 -14.46 11.29 8.99
C THR A 86 -13.77 10.26 8.09
N THR A 87 -13.26 10.73 6.94
CA THR A 87 -12.43 9.90 6.05
C THR A 87 -11.05 10.51 5.95
N ILE A 88 -10.03 9.69 6.20
CA ILE A 88 -8.61 10.03 5.98
C ILE A 88 -8.06 9.15 4.86
N GLU A 89 -7.14 9.69 4.06
CA GLU A 89 -6.58 9.02 2.90
C GLU A 89 -5.07 9.20 2.87
N LEU A 90 -4.36 8.14 2.49
CA LEU A 90 -2.93 8.15 2.21
C LEU A 90 -2.69 7.52 0.84
N LYS A 91 -2.09 8.30 -0.06
CA LYS A 91 -1.76 7.91 -1.44
C LYS A 91 -0.27 7.75 -1.61
N LYS A 92 0.13 6.89 -2.56
CA LYS A 92 1.54 6.80 -2.99
C LYS A 92 2.03 8.16 -3.55
N PRO A 93 3.33 8.50 -3.49
CA PRO A 93 4.40 7.72 -2.86
C PRO A 93 4.26 7.72 -1.34
N PHE A 94 4.51 6.58 -0.72
CA PHE A 94 4.47 6.45 0.73
C PHE A 94 5.81 6.82 1.35
N ASP A 95 5.78 7.56 2.44
CA ASP A 95 6.97 8.02 3.15
C ASP A 95 7.85 6.83 3.55
N GLY A 96 9.15 6.94 3.26
CA GLY A 96 10.16 5.93 3.59
C GLY A 96 10.29 4.78 2.58
N VAL A 97 9.39 4.65 1.59
CA VAL A 97 9.47 3.59 0.58
C VAL A 97 10.42 4.02 -0.54
N THR A 98 11.62 3.45 -0.56
CA THR A 98 12.66 3.78 -1.56
C THR A 98 12.93 2.67 -2.57
N SER A 99 12.33 1.50 -2.37
CA SER A 99 12.45 0.31 -3.21
C SER A 99 11.15 -0.50 -3.09
N PRO A 100 10.94 -1.53 -3.91
CA PRO A 100 9.81 -2.42 -3.72
C PRO A 100 9.85 -3.09 -2.35
N LYS A 101 8.72 -3.08 -1.63
CA LYS A 101 8.60 -3.60 -0.26
C LYS A 101 7.43 -4.58 -0.15
N LYS A 102 7.55 -5.50 0.80
CA LYS A 102 6.49 -6.42 1.24
C LYS A 102 6.28 -6.23 2.73
N LYS A 103 5.07 -6.53 3.22
CA LYS A 103 4.69 -6.41 4.64
C LYS A 103 4.98 -5.02 5.21
N TRP A 104 4.79 -3.98 4.41
CA TRP A 104 4.96 -2.60 4.87
C TRP A 104 3.89 -2.25 5.91
N ILE A 105 4.21 -1.44 6.91
CA ILE A 105 3.27 -1.18 8.01
C ILE A 105 2.53 0.13 7.75
N PHE A 106 1.21 0.09 7.86
CA PHE A 106 0.35 1.26 7.92
C PHE A 106 -0.34 1.34 9.28
N GLU A 107 0.03 2.34 10.07
CA GLU A 107 -0.60 2.61 11.37
C GLU A 107 -1.71 3.64 11.21
N ILE A 108 -2.94 3.23 11.49
CA ILE A 108 -4.10 4.09 11.53
C ILE A 108 -4.22 4.67 12.94
N THR A 109 -4.36 5.98 13.04
CA THR A 109 -4.57 6.72 14.29
C THR A 109 -5.84 7.57 14.20
N ASN A 110 -6.20 8.22 15.30
CA ASN A 110 -7.34 9.13 15.37
C ASN A 110 -7.29 10.30 14.39
N ASP A 111 -6.13 10.64 13.82
CA ASP A 111 -5.97 11.82 12.97
C ASP A 111 -5.24 11.53 11.66
N SER A 112 -4.54 10.41 11.54
CA SER A 112 -3.62 10.16 10.41
C SER A 112 -3.42 8.66 10.10
N ILE A 113 -2.92 8.39 8.89
CA ILE A 113 -2.35 7.10 8.49
C ILE A 113 -0.84 7.30 8.37
N LYS A 114 -0.04 6.50 9.09
CA LYS A 114 1.42 6.56 9.03
C LYS A 114 1.97 5.39 8.24
N SER A 115 2.89 5.69 7.32
CA SER A 115 3.69 4.72 6.58
C SER A 115 4.97 4.43 7.36
N ILE A 116 5.18 3.18 7.79
CA ILE A 116 6.29 2.81 8.67
C ILE A 116 7.15 1.71 8.03
N ASP A 117 8.46 1.94 8.04
CA ASP A 117 9.46 0.96 7.61
C ASP A 117 9.61 -0.14 8.66
N PRO A 118 9.21 -1.39 8.37
CA PRO A 118 9.31 -2.48 9.34
C PRO A 118 10.76 -2.79 9.73
N GLU A 119 11.75 -2.37 8.94
CA GLU A 119 13.18 -2.61 9.20
C GLU A 119 13.80 -1.58 10.18
N LYS A 120 13.06 -0.52 10.55
CA LYS A 120 13.56 0.59 11.38
C LYS A 120 12.84 0.75 12.72
N GLN A 121 12.07 -0.27 13.14
CA GLN A 121 11.40 -0.31 14.44
C GLN A 121 12.35 -0.69 15.57
#